data_AF-A0A6S6RXP6-F1
#
_entry.id   AF-A0A6S6RXP6-F1
#
_cell.length_a   1.000
_cell.length_b   1.000
_cell.length_c   1.000
_cell.angle_alpha   90.00
_cell.angle_beta   90.00
_cell.angle_gamma   90.00
#
_symmetry.space_group_name_H-M   'P 1'
#
loop_
_entity.id
_entity.type
_entity.pdbx_description
1 polymer ?
#
loop_
_entity_poly.entity_id
_entity_poly.type
_entity_poly.pdbx_seq_one_letter_code
_entity_poly.pdbx_strand_id
1 'polypeptide(L)'
;MSNINEFYEYPERLFGLLYNIFPQPQSLYVYDIADLIDTKEAAKIIKTKSKKVVYAVKWLYQYGYISLDITHTGAFNDIFLTKKILYLLTLKSDDSSLGDKIIKAT
;
A
#
# COMPACT_ATOMS: atom_id res chain seq x y z
N MET A 1 -7.61 9.19 -15.42
CA MET A 1 -6.47 8.86 -14.53
C MET A 1 -5.44 8.08 -15.33
N SER A 2 -4.14 8.37 -15.20
CA SER A 2 -3.09 7.54 -15.81
C SER A 2 -2.92 6.24 -15.01
N ASN A 3 -2.42 5.17 -15.65
CA ASN A 3 -2.08 3.91 -14.95
C ASN A 3 -1.06 4.11 -13.80
N ILE A 4 -0.24 5.16 -13.90
CA ILE A 4 0.76 5.54 -12.91
C ILE A 4 0.07 6.11 -11.65
N ASN A 5 -0.91 6.99 -11.82
CA ASN A 5 -1.63 7.58 -10.69
C ASN A 5 -2.42 6.53 -9.91
N GLU A 6 -3.02 5.57 -10.61
CA GLU A 6 -3.74 4.44 -9.98
C GLU A 6 -2.77 3.51 -9.21
N PHE A 7 -1.52 3.38 -9.67
CA PHE A 7 -0.51 2.62 -8.96
C PHE A 7 -0.07 3.30 -7.66
N TYR A 8 0.07 4.64 -7.64
CA TYR A 8 0.45 5.39 -6.43
C TYR A 8 -0.65 5.48 -5.37
N GLU A 9 -1.91 5.37 -5.79
CA GLU A 9 -3.04 5.39 -4.85
C GLU A 9 -2.99 4.22 -3.85
N TYR A 10 -2.51 3.03 -4.26
CA TYR A 10 -2.47 1.87 -3.36
C TYR A 10 -1.41 1.99 -2.25
N PRO A 11 -0.14 2.39 -2.52
CA PRO A 11 0.82 2.73 -1.47
C PRO A 11 0.30 3.81 -0.51
N GLU A 12 -0.29 4.89 -1.03
CA GLU A 12 -0.78 5.98 -0.18
C GLU A 12 -1.89 5.52 0.76
N ARG A 13 -2.86 4.76 0.25
CA ARG A 13 -3.92 4.17 1.06
C ARG A 13 -3.38 3.20 2.10
N LEU A 14 -2.48 2.31 1.71
CA LEU A 14 -1.84 1.37 2.63
C LEU A 14 -1.11 2.11 3.76
N PHE A 15 -0.36 3.16 3.44
CA PHE A 15 0.31 3.96 4.43
C PHE A 15 -0.65 4.72 5.34
N GLY A 16 -1.73 5.27 4.81
CA GLY A 16 -2.79 5.89 5.61
C GLY A 16 -3.40 4.90 6.61
N LEU A 17 -3.73 3.69 6.16
CA LEU A 17 -4.28 2.63 7.03
C LEU A 17 -3.30 2.27 8.17
N LEU A 18 -2.02 2.06 7.84
CA LEU A 18 -1.02 1.63 8.82
C LEU A 18 -0.55 2.75 9.75
N TYR A 19 -0.55 4.01 9.28
CA TYR A 19 -0.13 5.15 10.09
C TYR A 19 -1.08 5.39 11.26
N ASN A 20 -2.40 5.21 11.04
CA ASN A 20 -3.42 5.43 12.06
C ASN A 20 -3.34 4.45 13.25
N ILE A 21 -2.68 3.31 13.06
CA ILE A 21 -2.58 2.23 14.06
C ILE A 21 -1.14 1.96 14.47
N PHE A 22 -0.17 2.71 13.93
CA PHE A 22 1.24 2.55 14.22
C PHE A 22 1.53 2.67 15.74
N PRO A 23 2.42 1.84 16.32
CA PRO A 23 3.28 0.83 15.69
C PRO A 23 2.68 -0.57 15.60
N GLN A 24 1.36 -0.72 15.76
CA GLN A 24 0.74 -2.04 15.83
C GLN A 24 0.74 -2.71 14.43
N PRO A 25 1.16 -3.97 14.34
CA PRO A 25 0.98 -4.76 13.13
C PRO A 25 -0.50 -5.00 12.87
N GLN A 26 -0.86 -5.09 11.59
CA GLN A 26 -2.23 -5.24 11.15
C GLN A 26 -2.35 -6.35 10.12
N SER A 27 -3.44 -7.11 10.17
CA SER A 27 -3.83 -7.94 9.04
C SER A 27 -4.71 -7.13 8.10
N LEU A 28 -4.28 -7.01 6.85
CA LEU A 28 -5.04 -6.35 5.78
C LEU A 28 -5.34 -7.33 4.66
N TYR A 29 -6.50 -7.18 4.06
CA TYR A 29 -6.86 -7.87 2.84
C TYR A 29 -6.74 -6.93 1.65
N VAL A 30 -6.67 -7.53 0.47
CA VAL A 30 -6.57 -6.80 -0.79
C VAL A 30 -7.75 -5.82 -0.98
N TYR A 31 -8.94 -6.17 -0.51
CA TYR A 31 -10.13 -5.32 -0.61
C TYR A 31 -10.06 -4.07 0.30
N ASP A 32 -9.39 -4.16 1.45
CA ASP A 32 -9.21 -3.03 2.37
C ASP A 32 -8.38 -1.92 1.70
N ILE A 33 -7.42 -2.30 0.85
CA ILE A 33 -6.54 -1.36 0.12
C ILE A 33 -7.18 -0.92 -1.21
N ALA A 34 -7.89 -1.83 -1.89
CA ALA A 34 -8.47 -1.56 -3.19
C ALA A 34 -9.74 -0.68 -3.16
N ASP A 35 -10.35 -0.47 -1.98
CA ASP A 35 -11.62 0.27 -1.78
C ASP A 35 -12.71 -0.22 -2.75
N LEU A 36 -12.93 -1.52 -2.74
CA LEU A 36 -13.89 -2.18 -3.62
C LEU A 36 -15.23 -2.32 -2.89
N ILE A 37 -16.24 -1.56 -3.33
CA ILE A 37 -17.63 -1.75 -2.93
C ILE A 37 -18.22 -2.91 -3.74
N ASP A 38 -18.75 -3.91 -3.05
CA ASP A 38 -19.24 -5.17 -3.61
C ASP A 38 -20.44 -4.96 -4.53
N THR A 39 -20.24 -5.11 -5.85
CA THR A 39 -21.31 -5.11 -6.86
C THR A 39 -21.02 -6.18 -7.90
N LYS A 40 -22.05 -6.80 -8.50
CA LYS A 40 -21.87 -7.98 -9.38
C LYS A 40 -21.03 -7.75 -10.65
N GLU A 41 -20.78 -6.50 -11.08
CA GLU A 41 -19.80 -6.17 -12.14
C GLU A 41 -18.34 -6.25 -11.66
N ALA A 42 -18.13 -6.44 -10.36
CA ALA A 42 -16.85 -6.29 -9.73
C ALA A 42 -15.89 -7.45 -10.00
N ALA A 43 -16.30 -8.66 -10.40
CA ALA A 43 -15.36 -9.81 -10.46
C ALA A 43 -14.10 -9.57 -11.32
N LYS A 44 -14.23 -8.94 -12.50
CA LYS A 44 -13.08 -8.63 -13.38
C LYS A 44 -12.28 -7.41 -12.89
N ILE A 45 -12.98 -6.42 -12.32
CA ILE A 45 -12.40 -5.21 -11.74
C ILE A 45 -11.62 -5.57 -10.47
N ILE A 46 -12.23 -6.34 -9.56
CA ILE A 46 -11.64 -7.01 -8.39
C ILE A 46 -10.38 -7.74 -8.82
N LYS A 47 -10.42 -8.64 -9.81
CA LYS A 47 -9.23 -9.40 -10.23
C LYS A 47 -8.08 -8.50 -10.68
N THR A 48 -8.38 -7.42 -11.40
CA THR A 48 -7.35 -6.51 -11.94
C THR A 48 -6.78 -5.60 -10.86
N LYS A 49 -7.65 -4.95 -10.07
CA LYS A 49 -7.24 -4.12 -8.93
C LYS A 49 -6.49 -4.94 -7.87
N SER A 50 -6.94 -6.18 -7.63
CA SER A 50 -6.27 -7.10 -6.69
C SER A 50 -4.84 -7.40 -7.10
N LYS A 51 -4.60 -7.60 -8.41
CA LYS A 51 -3.22 -7.77 -8.90
C LYS A 51 -2.38 -6.53 -8.65
N LYS A 52 -2.89 -5.33 -8.96
CA LYS A 52 -2.15 -4.07 -8.77
C LYS A 52 -1.81 -3.84 -7.29
N VAL A 53 -2.76 -4.07 -6.39
CA VAL A 53 -2.53 -4.00 -4.93
C VAL A 53 -1.44 -4.98 -4.50
N VAL A 54 -1.52 -6.25 -4.92
CA VAL A 54 -0.49 -7.25 -4.59
C VAL A 54 0.88 -6.83 -5.11
N TYR A 55 0.97 -6.27 -6.32
CA TYR A 55 2.23 -5.74 -6.86
C TYR A 55 2.74 -4.56 -6.04
N ALA A 56 1.89 -3.61 -5.68
CA ALA A 56 2.27 -2.45 -4.87
C ALA A 56 2.80 -2.87 -3.49
N VAL A 57 2.10 -3.78 -2.80
CA VAL A 57 2.54 -4.30 -1.49
C VAL A 57 3.87 -5.05 -1.62
N LYS A 58 4.03 -5.92 -2.61
CA LYS A 58 5.31 -6.63 -2.85
C LYS A 58 6.45 -5.68 -3.13
N TRP A 59 6.21 -4.63 -3.93
CA TRP A 59 7.21 -3.61 -4.23
C TRP A 59 7.61 -2.85 -2.96
N LEU A 60 6.65 -2.38 -2.16
CA LEU A 60 6.93 -1.70 -0.89
C LEU A 60 7.71 -2.57 0.10
N TYR A 61 7.38 -3.85 0.17
CA TYR A 61 8.11 -4.83 0.98
C TYR A 61 9.54 -5.01 0.47
N GLN A 62 9.72 -5.22 -0.83
CA GLN A 62 11.04 -5.40 -1.47
C GLN A 62 11.98 -4.22 -1.20
N TYR A 63 11.45 -3.00 -1.17
CA TYR A 63 12.24 -1.78 -0.91
C TYR A 63 12.30 -1.37 0.57
N GLY A 64 11.77 -2.21 1.46
CA GLY A 64 11.87 -2.04 2.91
C GLY A 64 11.07 -0.87 3.45
N TYR A 65 9.96 -0.49 2.78
CA TYR A 65 9.04 0.52 3.29
C TYR A 65 8.04 -0.07 4.28
N ILE A 66 7.64 -1.32 4.08
CA ILE A 66 6.81 -2.09 5.00
C ILE A 66 7.53 -3.39 5.39
N SER A 67 7.15 -3.94 6.53
CA SER A 67 7.43 -5.33 6.88
C SER A 67 6.15 -6.15 6.69
N LEU A 68 6.29 -7.42 6.31
CA LEU A 68 5.17 -8.33 6.10
C LEU A 68 5.58 -9.75 6.48
N ASP A 69 4.69 -10.49 7.14
CA ASP A 69 4.80 -11.95 7.21
C ASP A 69 4.02 -12.59 6.05
N ILE A 70 4.73 -13.08 5.03
CA ILE A 70 4.14 -13.65 3.79
C ILE A 70 3.79 -15.13 4.00
N THR A 71 3.17 -15.48 5.13
CA THR A 71 2.90 -16.89 5.42
C THR A 71 1.72 -17.43 4.61
N HIS A 72 0.71 -16.63 4.21
CA HIS A 72 -0.51 -17.13 3.57
C HIS A 72 -0.95 -16.35 2.31
N THR A 73 -1.44 -17.07 1.30
CA THR A 73 -1.90 -16.52 0.02
C THR A 73 -3.24 -15.81 0.17
N GLY A 74 -3.22 -14.47 0.11
CA GLY A 74 -4.41 -13.62 -0.03
C GLY A 74 -4.64 -12.62 1.10
N ALA A 75 -3.94 -12.77 2.22
CA ALA A 75 -3.92 -11.84 3.32
C ALA A 75 -2.50 -11.28 3.53
N PHE A 76 -2.42 -10.00 3.86
CA PHE A 76 -1.21 -9.32 4.28
C PHE A 76 -1.18 -9.35 5.80
N ASN A 77 -0.62 -10.41 6.37
CA ASN A 77 -0.57 -10.61 7.81
C ASN A 77 0.58 -9.82 8.43
N ASP A 78 0.31 -9.29 9.61
CA ASP A 78 1.27 -8.56 10.44
C ASP A 78 2.04 -7.48 9.67
N ILE A 79 1.34 -6.75 8.79
CA ILE A 79 1.93 -5.65 8.04
C ILE A 79 2.12 -4.43 8.96
N PHE A 80 3.29 -3.80 8.91
CA PHE A 80 3.55 -2.54 9.63
C PHE A 80 4.56 -1.64 8.93
N LEU A 81 4.53 -0.35 9.28
CA LEU A 81 5.45 0.65 8.74
C LEU A 81 6.87 0.48 9.30
N THR A 82 7.85 0.48 8.41
CA THR A 82 9.27 0.45 8.82
C THR A 82 9.76 1.83 9.24
N LYS A 83 10.94 1.88 9.89
CA LYS A 83 11.63 3.16 10.16
C LYS A 83 11.90 3.98 8.89
N LYS A 84 12.12 3.32 7.75
CA LYS A 84 12.42 3.97 6.46
C LYS A 84 11.26 4.87 6.01
N ILE A 85 10.04 4.33 6.01
CA ILE A 85 8.88 5.11 5.56
C ILE A 85 8.48 6.16 6.60
N LEU A 86 8.61 5.88 7.90
CA LEU A 86 8.35 6.89 8.93
C LEU A 86 9.27 8.10 8.76
N TYR A 87 10.56 7.87 8.50
CA TYR A 87 11.49 8.95 8.19
C TYR A 87 11.03 9.76 6.97
N LEU A 88 10.65 9.10 5.87
CA LEU A 88 10.13 9.78 4.68
C LEU A 88 8.86 10.59 4.97
N LEU A 89 7.96 10.09 5.81
CA LEU A 89 6.76 10.81 6.25
C LEU A 89 7.09 12.02 7.12
N THR A 90 8.23 12.03 7.82
CA THR A 90 8.71 13.20 8.58
C THR A 90 9.44 14.26 7.73
N LEU A 91 9.86 13.92 6.51
CA LEU A 91 10.46 14.91 5.60
C LEU A 91 9.36 15.89 5.20
N LYS A 92 9.54 17.16 5.60
CA LYS A 92 8.60 18.29 5.41
C LYS A 92 7.85 18.22 4.09
N SER A 93 6.59 18.63 4.09
CA SER A 93 5.72 18.78 2.93
C SER A 93 6.24 19.87 1.98
N ASP A 94 7.22 19.54 1.15
CA ASP A 94 7.19 19.98 -0.24
C ASP A 94 5.93 19.40 -0.90
N ASP A 95 5.24 20.17 -1.76
CA ASP A 95 3.94 19.84 -2.41
C ASP A 95 3.91 18.53 -3.21
N SER A 96 5.01 17.77 -3.19
CA SER A 96 5.13 16.42 -3.75
C SER A 96 4.26 15.40 -3.01
N SER A 97 3.60 14.54 -3.78
CA SER A 97 2.84 13.40 -3.25
C SER A 97 3.76 12.43 -2.51
N LEU A 98 3.17 11.59 -1.66
CA LEU A 98 3.94 10.54 -0.99
C LEU A 98 4.52 9.57 -2.03
N GLY A 99 3.79 9.31 -3.13
CA GLY A 99 4.30 8.60 -4.30
C GLY A 99 5.62 9.17 -4.84
N ASP A 100 5.70 10.48 -5.03
CA ASP A 100 6.91 11.15 -5.55
C ASP A 100 8.11 11.02 -4.61
N LYS A 101 7.87 11.07 -3.29
CA LYS A 101 8.91 10.92 -2.26
C LYS A 101 9.51 9.51 -2.26
N ILE A 102 8.68 8.49 -2.48
CA ILE A 102 9.13 7.10 -2.55
C ILE A 102 10.06 6.90 -3.75
N ILE A 103 9.72 7.44 -4.93
CA ILE A 103 10.53 7.29 -6.16
C ILE A 103 11.93 7.89 -5.95
N LYS A 104 12.00 9.12 -5.45
CA LYS A 104 13.29 9.81 -5.21
C LYS A 104 14.20 9.06 -4.23
N ALA A 105 13.62 8.23 -3.36
CA ALA A 105 14.33 7.47 -2.34
C ALA A 105 14.70 6.03 -2.76
N THR A 106 14.38 5.64 -4.00
CA THR A 106 14.70 4.35 -4.62
C THR A 106 15.80 4.48 -5.66
#